data_AF-A0A672TGM2-F1
#
_entry.id   AF-A0A672TGM2-F1
#
_cell.length_a   1.000
_cell.length_b   1.000
_cell.length_c   1.000
_cell.angle_alpha   90.00
_cell.angle_beta   90.00
_cell.angle_gamma   90.00
#
_symmetry.space_group_name_H-M   'P 1'
#
loop_
_entity.id
_entity.type
_entity.pdbx_description
1 polymer ?
#
loop_
_entity_poly.entity_id
_entity_poly.type
_entity_poly.pdbx_seq_one_letter_code
_entity_poly.pdbx_strand_id
1 'polypeptide(L)'
;MGCTLSAEERAALERSKAIEKNLKEDGISAAKDVKLLLLGAGESGKSTIVKQMKIIHEDGFSGEDVKQYKPVVYSNTIQSLAAIVRAMDTLGIEYGDKERRLPRQLRSNRSCRLPAHRAGYTPNQGQNNWHCRNPLHI
;
A
#
# COMPACT_ATOMS: atom_id res chain seq x y z
N MET A 1 28.14 -48.00 18.39
CA MET A 1 27.05 -47.07 18.02
C MET A 1 27.68 -45.76 17.57
N GLY A 2 27.94 -45.61 16.28
CA GLY A 2 28.55 -44.41 15.71
C GLY A 2 27.90 -44.11 14.38
N CYS A 3 26.86 -43.27 14.39
CA CYS A 3 26.26 -42.78 13.17
C CYS A 3 27.17 -41.69 12.60
N THR A 4 27.83 -42.00 11.49
CA THR A 4 28.53 -41.04 10.64
C THR A 4 27.47 -40.20 9.92
N LEU A 5 27.01 -39.12 10.55
CA LEU A 5 26.15 -38.14 9.87
C LEU A 5 26.90 -37.58 8.65
N SER A 6 26.25 -37.63 7.49
CA SER A 6 26.73 -37.01 6.25
C SER A 6 26.96 -35.50 6.45
N ALA A 7 27.91 -34.91 5.72
CA ALA A 7 28.18 -33.47 5.78
C ALA A 7 26.91 -32.64 5.50
N GLU A 8 26.01 -33.14 4.65
CA GLU A 8 24.74 -32.51 4.33
C GLU A 8 23.74 -32.55 5.50
N GLU A 9 23.71 -33.65 6.25
CA GLU A 9 22.86 -33.79 7.43
C GLU A 9 23.32 -32.88 8.57
N ARG A 10 24.64 -32.68 8.74
CA ARG A 10 25.18 -31.70 9.69
C ARG A 10 24.82 -30.27 9.28
N ALA A 11 24.94 -29.92 8.00
CA ALA A 11 24.57 -28.60 7.49
C ALA A 11 23.04 -28.35 7.57
N ALA A 12 22.21 -29.39 7.42
CA ALA A 12 20.78 -29.29 7.66
C ALA A 12 20.46 -29.09 9.14
N LEU A 13 21.13 -29.82 10.04
CA LEU A 13 20.95 -29.69 11.49
C LEU A 13 21.37 -28.30 12.00
N GLU A 14 22.48 -27.75 11.48
CA GLU A 14 22.94 -26.40 11.79
C GLU A 14 21.96 -25.33 11.30
N ARG A 15 21.40 -25.49 10.09
CA ARG A 15 20.33 -24.63 9.58
C ARG A 15 19.08 -24.70 10.44
N SER A 16 18.65 -25.90 10.83
CA SER A 16 17.48 -26.06 11.73
C SER A 16 17.72 -25.43 13.10
N LYS A 17 18.92 -25.59 13.68
CA LYS A 17 19.29 -24.93 14.94
C LYS A 17 19.30 -23.40 14.83
N ALA A 18 19.78 -22.86 13.70
CA ALA A 18 19.73 -21.42 13.46
C ALA A 18 18.29 -20.92 13.34
N ILE A 19 17.40 -21.68 12.67
CA ILE A 19 15.98 -21.36 12.56
C ILE A 19 15.29 -21.38 13.93
N GLU A 20 15.54 -22.41 14.75
CA GLU A 20 14.99 -22.50 16.11
C GLU A 20 15.47 -21.35 17.01
N LYS A 21 16.74 -20.94 16.88
CA LYS A 21 17.28 -19.80 17.61
C LYS A 21 16.56 -18.50 17.21
N ASN A 22 16.41 -18.26 15.91
CA ASN A 22 15.69 -17.09 15.40
C ASN A 22 14.22 -17.10 15.86
N LEU A 23 13.53 -18.25 15.77
CA LEU A 23 12.14 -18.40 16.24
C LEU A 23 11.99 -18.10 17.74
N LYS A 24 12.97 -18.49 18.55
CA LYS A 24 12.97 -18.20 19.99
C LYS A 24 13.17 -16.71 20.27
N GLU A 25 14.08 -16.06 19.54
CA GLU A 25 14.34 -14.61 19.65
C GLU A 25 13.13 -13.79 19.18
N ASP A 26 12.50 -14.19 18.07
CA ASP A 26 11.27 -13.61 17.56
C ASP A 26 10.11 -13.80 18.54
N GLY A 27 9.99 -14.98 19.17
CA GLY A 27 8.97 -15.26 20.17
C GLY A 27 9.09 -14.38 21.42
N ILE A 28 10.32 -14.13 21.88
CA ILE A 28 10.58 -13.23 23.02
C ILE A 28 10.27 -11.77 22.64
N SER A 29 10.60 -11.36 21.42
CA SER A 29 10.33 -9.99 20.94
C SER A 29 8.84 -9.77 20.78
N ALA A 30 8.14 -10.70 20.13
CA ALA A 30 6.68 -10.63 19.93
C ALA A 30 5.90 -10.67 21.24
N ALA A 31 6.43 -11.32 22.30
CA ALA A 31 5.82 -11.32 23.63
C ALA A 31 5.94 -9.97 24.36
N LYS A 32 6.93 -9.14 23.99
CA LYS A 32 7.11 -7.78 24.55
C LYS A 32 6.30 -6.73 23.79
N ASP A 33 5.89 -7.03 22.56
CA ASP A 33 5.14 -6.09 21.72
C ASP A 33 3.69 -5.93 22.17
N VAL A 34 3.28 -4.68 22.42
CA VAL A 34 1.88 -4.34 22.74
C VAL A 34 1.12 -4.03 21.45
N LYS A 35 0.11 -4.84 21.15
CA LYS A 35 -0.73 -4.69 19.95
C LYS A 35 -1.97 -3.84 20.25
N LEU A 36 -2.09 -2.71 19.57
CA LEU A 36 -3.24 -1.81 19.68
C LEU A 36 -4.12 -1.91 18.43
N LEU A 37 -5.43 -1.99 18.62
CA LEU A 37 -6.42 -2.01 17.53
C LEU A 37 -7.22 -0.71 17.51
N LEU A 38 -7.15 0.01 16.39
CA LEU A 38 -7.96 1.21 16.15
C LEU A 38 -9.26 0.81 15.44
N LEU A 39 -10.39 0.96 16.14
CA LEU A 39 -11.73 0.70 15.61
C LEU A 39 -12.44 2.02 15.26
N GLY A 40 -13.27 2.00 14.22
CA GLY A 40 -14.06 3.15 13.80
C GLY A 40 -14.68 2.97 12.42
N ALA A 41 -15.62 3.85 12.04
CA ALA A 41 -16.27 3.85 10.74
C ALA A 41 -15.28 4.04 9.57
N GLY A 42 -15.71 3.73 8.34
CA GLY A 42 -14.96 4.10 7.13
C GLY A 42 -14.60 5.60 7.18
N GLU A 43 -13.39 5.96 6.76
CA GLU A 43 -12.94 7.35 6.66
C GLU A 43 -12.83 8.13 8.00
N SER A 44 -13.03 7.48 9.15
CA SER A 44 -12.97 8.09 10.50
C SER A 44 -11.58 8.62 10.94
N GLY A 45 -10.60 8.69 10.03
CA GLY A 45 -9.26 9.21 10.35
C GLY A 45 -8.32 8.22 11.06
N LYS A 46 -8.62 6.92 11.14
CA LYS A 46 -7.73 5.91 11.75
C LYS A 46 -6.30 5.95 11.17
N SER A 47 -6.20 6.04 9.85
CA SER A 47 -4.90 6.15 9.15
C SER A 47 -4.18 7.46 9.48
N THR A 48 -4.91 8.53 9.79
CA THR A 48 -4.34 9.80 10.23
C THR A 48 -3.72 9.68 11.62
N ILE A 49 -4.39 9.01 12.55
CA ILE A 49 -3.87 8.77 13.90
C ILE A 49 -2.56 7.98 13.84
N VAL A 50 -2.51 6.92 13.02
CA VAL A 50 -1.27 6.13 12.83
C VAL A 50 -0.15 6.98 12.23
N LYS A 51 -0.45 7.83 11.24
CA LYS A 51 0.53 8.76 10.66
C LYS A 51 1.05 9.77 11.69
N GLN A 52 0.19 10.28 12.57
CA GLN A 52 0.61 11.16 13.66
C GLN A 52 1.47 10.43 14.70
N MET A 53 1.17 9.15 14.98
CA MET A 53 2.04 8.33 15.81
C MET A 53 3.46 8.21 15.23
N LYS A 54 3.57 8.00 13.90
CA LYS A 54 4.85 7.99 13.20
C LYS A 54 5.62 9.30 13.34
N ILE A 55 4.94 10.45 13.22
CA ILE A 55 5.58 11.77 13.36
C ILE A 55 6.09 12.02 14.79
N ILE A 56 5.39 11.54 15.81
CA ILE A 56 5.71 11.83 17.22
C ILE A 56 6.76 10.85 17.79
N HIS A 57 6.73 9.58 17.36
CA HIS A 57 7.53 8.51 17.97
C HIS A 57 8.64 7.95 17.07
N GLU A 58 8.66 8.29 15.77
CA GLU A 58 9.73 7.92 14.83
C GLU A 58 10.37 9.21 14.27
N ASP A 59 11.52 9.09 13.58
CA ASP A 59 12.24 10.21 12.93
C ASP A 59 11.49 10.83 11.71
N GLY A 60 10.16 10.67 11.66
CA GLY A 60 9.29 11.21 10.62
C GLY A 60 9.23 10.35 9.35
N PHE A 61 8.98 11.01 8.21
CA PHE A 61 8.87 10.34 6.91
C PHE A 61 10.20 10.40 6.15
N SER A 62 10.69 9.24 5.73
CA SER A 62 11.90 9.13 4.93
C SER A 62 11.66 9.65 3.50
N GLY A 63 12.74 10.00 2.79
CA GLY A 63 12.65 10.39 1.38
C GLY A 63 12.03 9.31 0.48
N GLU A 64 12.11 8.04 0.88
CA GLU A 64 11.47 6.92 0.17
C GLU A 64 9.96 6.87 0.42
N ASP A 65 9.52 7.12 1.66
CA ASP A 65 8.09 7.26 1.99
C ASP A 65 7.44 8.36 1.14
N VAL A 66 8.14 9.50 0.97
CA VAL A 66 7.65 10.62 0.16
C VAL A 66 7.43 10.20 -1.30
N LYS A 67 8.33 9.40 -1.89
CA LYS A 67 8.15 8.90 -3.27
C LYS A 67 6.92 8.00 -3.39
N GLN A 68 6.67 7.16 -2.38
CA GLN A 68 5.50 6.30 -2.35
C GLN A 68 4.19 7.08 -2.17
N TYR A 69 4.21 8.20 -1.43
CA TYR A 69 3.03 9.04 -1.25
C TYR A 69 2.69 9.92 -2.47
N LYS A 70 3.67 10.33 -3.28
CA LYS A 70 3.42 11.12 -4.50
C LYS A 70 2.31 10.59 -5.40
N PRO A 71 2.33 9.32 -5.86
CA PRO A 71 1.25 8.79 -6.71
C PRO A 71 -0.10 8.73 -6.00
N VAL A 72 -0.11 8.54 -4.67
CA VAL A 72 -1.35 8.55 -3.87
C VAL A 72 -1.97 9.95 -3.88
N VAL A 73 -1.16 11.00 -3.71
CA VAL A 73 -1.64 12.40 -3.77
C VAL A 73 -2.19 12.73 -5.15
N TYR A 74 -1.51 12.33 -6.22
CA TYR A 74 -2.00 12.54 -7.58
C TYR A 74 -3.32 11.81 -7.84
N SER A 75 -3.41 10.54 -7.43
CA SER A 75 -4.64 9.76 -7.58
C SER A 75 -5.81 10.39 -6.83
N ASN A 76 -5.59 10.79 -5.57
CA ASN A 76 -6.63 11.44 -4.76
C ASN A 76 -7.08 12.76 -5.39
N THR A 77 -6.15 13.59 -5.86
CA THR A 77 -6.47 14.88 -6.48
C THR A 77 -7.33 14.71 -7.74
N ILE A 78 -6.97 13.77 -8.61
CA ILE A 78 -7.72 13.48 -9.83
C ILE A 78 -9.11 12.91 -9.49
N GLN A 79 -9.19 12.01 -8.52
CA GLN A 79 -10.45 11.44 -8.06
C GLN A 79 -11.38 12.50 -7.46
N SER A 80 -10.86 13.37 -6.59
CA SER A 80 -11.60 14.48 -6.00
C SER A 80 -12.12 15.44 -7.07
N LEU A 81 -11.28 15.81 -8.04
CA LEU A 81 -11.71 16.66 -9.15
C LEU A 81 -12.80 16.00 -10.00
N ALA A 82 -12.63 14.71 -10.34
CA ALA A 82 -13.62 13.96 -11.08
C ALA A 82 -14.95 13.83 -10.33
N ALA A 83 -14.91 13.68 -9.00
CA ALA A 83 -16.10 13.65 -8.16
C ALA A 83 -16.85 14.99 -8.20
N ILE A 84 -16.13 16.11 -8.11
CA ILE A 84 -16.71 17.47 -8.20
C ILE A 84 -17.37 17.67 -9.56
N VAL A 85 -16.67 17.38 -10.66
CA VAL A 85 -17.21 17.50 -12.03
C VAL A 85 -18.48 16.67 -12.22
N ARG A 86 -18.50 15.43 -11.70
CA ARG A 86 -19.69 14.58 -11.74
C ARG A 86 -20.83 15.16 -10.92
N ALA A 87 -20.55 15.71 -9.74
CA ALA A 87 -21.55 16.33 -8.87
C ALA A 87 -22.14 17.60 -9.50
N MET A 88 -21.32 18.43 -10.17
CA MET A 88 -21.79 19.61 -10.91
C MET A 88 -22.80 19.23 -12.00
N ASP A 89 -22.54 18.15 -12.74
CA ASP A 89 -23.49 17.63 -13.74
C ASP A 89 -24.78 17.09 -13.10
N THR A 90 -24.70 16.45 -11.93
CA THR A 90 -25.89 15.97 -11.18
C THR A 90 -26.73 17.11 -10.63
N LEU A 91 -26.07 18.17 -10.15
CA LEU A 91 -26.71 19.36 -9.57
C LEU A 91 -27.13 20.38 -10.65
N GLY A 92 -26.78 20.16 -11.92
CA GLY A 92 -27.11 21.06 -13.02
C GLY A 92 -26.39 22.41 -12.97
N ILE A 93 -25.26 22.49 -12.28
CA ILE A 93 -24.47 23.73 -12.19
C ILE A 93 -23.72 23.93 -13.50
N GLU A 94 -24.01 25.03 -14.20
CA GLU A 94 -23.32 25.37 -15.44
C GLU A 94 -21.86 25.80 -15.16
N TYR A 95 -20.96 25.40 -16.06
CA TYR A 95 -19.58 25.87 -16.04
C TYR A 95 -19.55 27.34 -16.46
N GLY A 96 -18.73 28.16 -15.78
CA GLY A 96 -18.52 29.56 -16.15
C GLY A 96 -17.98 29.71 -17.58
N ASP A 97 -17.17 28.75 -18.04
CA ASP A 97 -16.71 28.64 -19.42
C ASP A 97 -17.34 27.40 -20.09
N LYS A 98 -18.14 27.62 -21.14
CA LYS A 98 -18.90 26.56 -21.81
C LYS A 98 -18.02 25.55 -22.58
N GLU A 99 -16.82 25.95 -23.00
CA GLU A 99 -15.82 25.07 -23.63
C GLU A 99 -15.17 24.09 -22.65
N ARG A 100 -15.19 24.37 -21.34
CA ARG A 100 -14.59 23.48 -20.32
C ARG A 100 -15.44 22.27 -20.00
N ARG A 101 -16.59 22.12 -20.67
CA ARG A 101 -17.48 20.99 -20.52
C ARG A 101 -16.81 19.74 -21.12
N LEU A 102 -16.38 18.83 -20.26
CA LEU A 102 -15.80 17.56 -20.70
C LEU A 102 -16.83 16.73 -21.50
N PRO A 103 -16.41 16.05 -22.58
CA PRO A 103 -17.31 15.20 -23.37
C PRO A 103 -17.92 14.10 -22.50
N ARG A 104 -19.25 13.91 -22.58
CA ARG A 104 -19.98 12.88 -21.81
C ARG A 104 -19.47 11.45 -22.08
N GLN A 105 -18.75 11.22 -23.18
CA GLN A 105 -18.30 9.91 -23.64
C GLN A 105 -17.21 9.26 -22.76
N LEU A 106 -16.43 10.03 -22.00
CA LEU A 106 -15.42 9.50 -21.08
C LEU A 106 -16.02 9.00 -19.74
N ARG A 107 -17.36 8.88 -19.63
CA ARG A 107 -18.08 8.56 -18.40
C ARG A 107 -18.43 7.08 -18.21
N SER A 108 -18.41 6.26 -19.26
CA SER A 108 -18.99 4.89 -19.22
C SER A 108 -18.02 3.81 -18.75
N ASN A 109 -16.72 3.93 -19.03
CA ASN A 109 -15.79 2.82 -18.75
C ASN A 109 -14.70 3.27 -17.81
N ARG A 110 -14.90 2.96 -16.53
CA ARG A 110 -13.91 2.37 -15.62
C ARG A 110 -14.52 2.28 -14.23
N SER A 111 -15.08 1.12 -13.95
CA SER A 111 -14.92 0.45 -12.66
C SER A 111 -13.42 0.18 -12.39
N CYS A 112 -12.55 1.18 -12.55
CA CYS A 112 -11.26 1.19 -11.90
C CYS A 112 -11.54 1.54 -10.45
N ARG A 113 -12.06 0.56 -9.71
CA ARG A 113 -11.56 0.36 -8.35
C ARG A 113 -10.06 0.14 -8.54
N LEU A 114 -9.30 1.22 -8.51
CA LEU A 114 -7.87 1.10 -8.23
C LEU A 114 -7.81 0.30 -6.93
N PRO A 115 -6.99 -0.77 -6.87
CA PRO A 115 -6.92 -1.57 -5.68
C PRO A 115 -6.59 -0.60 -4.54
N ALA A 116 -7.53 -0.48 -3.60
CA ALA A 116 -7.23 0.11 -2.32
C ALA A 116 -6.06 -0.72 -1.81
N HIS A 117 -4.85 -0.17 -1.88
CA HIS A 117 -3.66 -0.81 -1.37
C HIS A 117 -3.86 -0.84 0.14
N ARG A 118 -4.53 -1.90 0.56
CA ARG A 118 -4.85 -2.24 1.93
C ARG A 118 -3.49 -2.29 2.60
N ALA A 119 -3.24 -1.33 3.49
CA ALA A 119 -2.05 -1.33 4.32
C ALA A 119 -2.01 -2.66 5.07
N GLY A 120 -1.11 -3.54 4.64
CA GLY A 120 -1.02 -4.91 5.10
C GLY A 120 0.09 -5.64 4.34
N TYR A 121 1.26 -5.71 4.98
CA TYR A 121 2.29 -6.75 4.84
C TYR A 121 3.20 -6.81 3.60
N THR A 122 4.50 -6.70 3.94
CA THR A 122 5.74 -7.35 3.45
C THR A 122 5.98 -7.60 1.95
N PRO A 123 7.17 -7.25 1.42
CA PRO A 123 7.55 -7.56 0.05
C PRO A 123 8.02 -9.02 -0.03
N ASN A 124 7.41 -9.82 -0.90
CA ASN A 124 8.08 -11.00 -1.42
C ASN A 124 8.01 -11.03 -2.95
N GLN A 125 9.18 -11.27 -3.52
CA GLN A 125 9.56 -11.14 -4.92
C GLN A 125 8.82 -12.14 -5.82
N GLY A 126 8.47 -11.71 -7.03
CA GLY A 126 8.14 -12.63 -8.12
C GLY A 126 7.05 -12.13 -9.06
N GLN A 127 7.46 -11.86 -10.30
CA GLN A 127 6.62 -11.63 -11.49
C GLN A 127 6.12 -10.20 -11.75
N ASN A 128 7.06 -9.34 -12.12
CA ASN A 128 6.77 -8.11 -12.86
C ASN A 128 6.84 -8.41 -14.36
N ASN A 129 5.77 -8.98 -14.93
CA ASN A 129 5.55 -8.87 -16.37
C ASN A 129 4.16 -8.28 -16.63
N TRP A 130 4.09 -6.95 -16.55
CA TRP A 130 2.95 -6.19 -17.03
C TRP A 130 3.45 -5.19 -18.07
N HIS A 131 3.54 -5.67 -19.31
CA HIS A 131 3.64 -4.84 -20.49
C HIS A 131 2.35 -4.02 -20.63
N CYS A 132 2.35 -2.78 -20.14
CA CYS A 132 1.42 -1.76 -20.64
C CYS A 132 2.08 -1.07 -21.82
N ARG A 133 1.75 -1.53 -23.04
CA ARG A 133 2.08 -0.81 -24.28
C ARG A 133 1.52 0.61 -24.19
N ASN A 134 2.40 1.60 -24.28
CA ASN A 134 2.08 3.00 -24.58
C ASN A 134 1.30 3.09 -25.89
N PRO A 135 0.18 3.82 -25.95
CA PRO A 135 -0.34 4.35 -27.19
C PRO A 135 -0.31 5.88 -27.09
N LEU A 136 0.87 6.47 -27.31
CA LEU A 136 1.02 7.90 -27.59
C LEU A 136 2.34 8.08 -28.33
N HIS A 137 2.27 7.95 -29.65
CA HIS A 137 3.26 8.47 -30.58
C HIS A 137 2.52 9.51 -31.43
N ILE A 138 3.00 10.76 -31.31
CA ILE A 138 3.07 11.68 -32.45
C ILE A 138 4.16 11.14 -33.39
#